data_AF-A0A246DW04-F1
#
_entry.id   AF-A0A246DW04-F1
#
_cell.length_a   1.000
_cell.length_b   1.000
_cell.length_c   1.000
_cell.angle_alpha   90.00
_cell.angle_beta   90.00
_cell.angle_gamma   90.00
#
_symmetry.space_group_name_H-M   'P 1'
#
loop_
_entity.id
_entity.type
_entity.pdbx_description
1 polymer ?
#
loop_
_entity_poly.entity_id
_entity_poly.type
_entity_poly.pdbx_seq_one_letter_code
_entity_poly.pdbx_strand_id
1 'polypeptide(L)'
;MSGDQIALWVVLVIFVGASCAYSWYWYIRSVIFYLKNGFDFSVDFGPSMFWSEFHDDLDQAKPREKFLIGWPVVVAVSSALLLALLRL
;
A
#
# COMPACT_ATOMS: atom_id res chain seq x y z
N MET A 1 15.55 25.42 8.69
CA MET A 1 15.86 24.03 9.06
C MET A 1 17.33 23.93 9.43
N SER A 2 17.67 23.24 10.53
CA SER A 2 19.05 22.84 10.81
C SER A 2 19.46 21.64 9.94
N GLY A 3 20.76 21.31 9.86
CA GLY A 3 21.27 20.17 9.08
C GLY A 3 20.63 18.83 9.45
N ASP A 4 20.43 18.58 10.75
CA ASP A 4 19.78 17.35 11.24
C ASP A 4 18.30 17.28 10.82
N GLN A 5 17.61 18.41 10.80
CA GLN A 5 16.23 18.48 10.33
C GLN A 5 16.14 18.17 8.83
N ILE A 6 17.11 18.61 8.03
CA ILE A 6 17.16 18.29 6.59
C ILE A 6 17.41 16.80 6.38
N ALA A 7 18.35 16.20 7.12
CA ALA A 7 18.64 14.78 7.03
C ALA A 7 17.41 13.92 7.37
N LEU A 8 16.71 14.24 8.46
CA LEU A 8 15.46 13.56 8.85
C LEU A 8 14.38 13.70 7.77
N TRP A 9 14.23 14.90 7.21
CA TRP A 9 13.28 15.15 6.12
C TRP A 9 13.57 14.31 4.88
N VAL A 10 14.83 14.23 4.46
CA VAL A 10 15.24 13.42 3.31
C VAL A 10 14.95 11.95 3.57
N VAL A 11 15.30 11.42 4.74
CA VAL A 11 15.03 10.02 5.11
C VAL A 11 13.52 9.74 5.10
N LEU A 12 12.73 10.64 5.66
CA LEU A 12 11.27 10.50 5.71
C LEU A 12 10.64 10.49 4.32
N VAL A 13 11.03 11.42 3.44
CA VAL A 13 10.53 11.50 2.07
C VAL A 13 10.92 10.25 1.27
N ILE A 14 12.15 9.76 1.41
CA ILE A 14 12.60 8.54 0.74
C ILE A 14 11.79 7.34 1.23
N PHE A 15 11.60 7.20 2.54
CA PHE A 15 10.87 6.08 3.12
C PHE A 15 9.40 6.08 2.67
N VAL A 16 8.70 7.20 2.83
CA VAL A 16 7.28 7.31 2.43
C VAL A 16 7.14 7.21 0.91
N GLY A 17 8.08 7.75 0.14
CA GLY A 17 8.13 7.61 -1.31
C GLY A 17 8.26 6.14 -1.74
N ALA A 18 9.18 5.40 -1.12
CA ALA A 18 9.37 3.97 -1.39
C ALA A 18 8.13 3.15 -1.01
N SER A 19 7.51 3.43 0.14
CA SER A 19 6.25 2.79 0.55
C SER A 19 5.13 3.06 -0.44
N CYS A 20 4.96 4.31 -0.90
CA CYS A 20 3.95 4.68 -1.89
C CYS A 20 4.19 3.97 -3.24
N ALA A 21 5.43 3.93 -3.71
CA ALA A 21 5.79 3.20 -4.93
C ALA A 21 5.51 1.69 -4.80
N TYR A 22 5.82 1.09 -3.66
CA TYR A 22 5.52 -0.31 -3.36
C TYR A 22 4.00 -0.58 -3.38
N SER A 23 3.20 0.29 -2.77
CA SER A 23 1.73 0.18 -2.77
C SER A 23 1.16 0.24 -4.18
N TRP A 24 1.61 1.20 -4.99
CA TRP A 24 1.20 1.32 -6.39
C TRP A 24 1.60 0.11 -7.23
N TYR A 25 2.84 -0.36 -7.08
CA TYR A 25 3.35 -1.54 -7.78
C TYR A 25 2.42 -2.75 -7.55
N TRP A 26 2.10 -3.06 -6.29
CA TRP A 26 1.26 -4.21 -6.00
C TRP A 26 -0.19 -4.03 -6.38
N TYR A 27 -0.74 -2.82 -6.26
CA TYR A 27 -2.11 -2.57 -6.71
C TYR A 27 -2.24 -2.76 -8.22
N ILE A 28 -1.33 -2.19 -9.02
CA ILE A 28 -1.31 -2.35 -10.48
C ILE A 28 -1.14 -3.83 -10.86
N ARG A 29 -0.22 -4.54 -10.19
CA ARG A 29 -0.01 -5.98 -10.43
C ARG A 29 -1.27 -6.79 -10.09
N SER A 30 -1.97 -6.44 -9.03
CA SER A 30 -3.24 -7.09 -8.65
C SER A 30 -4.34 -6.82 -9.68
N VAL A 31 -4.44 -5.58 -10.19
CA VAL A 31 -5.38 -5.23 -11.28
C VAL A 31 -5.09 -6.07 -12.52
N ILE A 32 -3.83 -6.14 -12.96
CA ILE A 32 -3.45 -6.94 -14.14
C ILE A 32 -3.75 -8.43 -13.92
N PHE A 33 -3.47 -8.96 -12.72
CA PHE A 33 -3.71 -10.35 -12.38
C PHE A 33 -5.20 -10.69 -12.44
N TYR A 34 -6.04 -9.95 -11.72
CA TYR A 34 -7.48 -10.21 -11.68
C TYR A 34 -8.16 -9.92 -13.02
N LEU A 35 -7.72 -8.92 -13.78
CA LEU A 35 -8.22 -8.72 -15.16
C LEU A 35 -7.96 -9.94 -16.05
N LYS A 36 -6.76 -10.53 -15.97
CA LYS A 36 -6.40 -11.71 -16.76
C LYS A 36 -7.12 -12.98 -16.32
N ASN A 37 -7.45 -13.09 -15.03
CA ASN A 37 -8.17 -14.24 -14.46
C ASN A 37 -9.70 -14.04 -14.43
N GLY A 38 -10.25 -13.05 -15.13
CA GLY A 38 -11.70 -12.82 -15.17
C GLY A 38 -12.32 -12.40 -13.82
N PHE A 39 -11.53 -11.71 -12.98
CA PHE A 39 -11.87 -11.33 -11.60
C PHE A 39 -12.27 -12.50 -10.71
N ASP A 40 -11.68 -13.67 -10.92
CA ASP A 40 -11.81 -14.79 -10.00
C ASP A 40 -10.99 -14.53 -8.72
N PHE A 41 -11.71 -14.26 -7.63
CA PHE A 41 -11.19 -13.98 -6.29
C PHE A 41 -11.07 -15.24 -5.41
N SER A 42 -11.22 -16.45 -5.98
CA SER A 42 -10.87 -17.68 -5.25
C SER A 42 -9.36 -17.82 -5.05
N VAL A 43 -8.57 -17.13 -5.89
CA VAL A 43 -7.10 -17.10 -5.84
C VAL A 43 -6.61 -15.80 -5.20
N ASP A 44 -5.76 -15.90 -4.18
CA ASP A 44 -5.07 -14.75 -3.61
C ASP A 44 -3.81 -14.40 -4.43
N PHE A 45 -3.51 -13.11 -4.54
CA PHE A 45 -2.34 -12.61 -5.24
C PHE A 45 -1.69 -11.43 -4.50
N GLY A 46 -0.37 -11.44 -4.43
CA GLY A 46 0.44 -10.41 -3.80
C GLY A 46 0.52 -10.52 -2.26
N PRO A 47 1.15 -9.54 -1.59
CA PRO A 47 1.42 -9.54 -0.16
C PRO A 47 0.18 -9.79 0.69
N SER A 48 0.33 -10.48 1.82
CA SER A 48 -0.75 -10.59 2.80
C SER A 48 -1.14 -9.21 3.32
N MET A 49 -2.44 -9.05 3.59
CA MET A 49 -2.99 -7.85 4.19
C MET A 49 -3.88 -8.29 5.35
N PHE A 50 -3.64 -7.70 6.52
CA PHE A 50 -4.40 -7.99 7.73
C PHE A 50 -5.18 -6.73 8.12
N TRP A 51 -6.42 -6.90 8.54
CA TRP A 51 -7.27 -5.80 9.01
C TRP A 51 -6.92 -5.36 10.43
N SER A 52 -6.28 -6.25 11.18
CA SER A 52 -5.89 -6.10 12.57
C SER A 52 -4.38 -6.21 12.72
N GLU A 53 -3.83 -5.50 13.69
CA GLU A 53 -2.44 -5.63 14.12
C GLU A 53 -2.19 -6.96 14.85
N PHE A 54 -3.25 -7.54 15.44
CA PHE A 54 -3.24 -8.90 15.93
C PHE A 54 -3.42 -9.81 14.72
N HIS A 55 -2.32 -10.40 14.23
CA HIS A 55 -2.30 -11.30 13.07
C HIS A 55 -2.97 -12.65 13.39
N ASP A 56 -4.25 -12.62 13.77
CA ASP A 56 -5.07 -13.82 13.81
C ASP A 56 -5.45 -14.20 12.37
N ASP A 57 -5.46 -15.50 12.05
CA ASP A 57 -5.81 -15.99 10.71
C ASP A 57 -7.22 -15.55 10.25
N LEU A 58 -8.08 -15.18 11.19
CA LEU A 58 -9.41 -14.63 10.95
C LEU A 58 -9.39 -13.18 10.43
N ASP A 59 -8.31 -12.44 10.68
CA ASP A 59 -8.14 -11.03 10.32
C ASP A 59 -7.41 -10.83 8.99
N GLN A 60 -6.99 -11.92 8.33
CA GLN A 60 -6.43 -11.84 6.98
C GLN A 60 -7.52 -11.43 5.98
N ALA A 61 -7.26 -10.35 5.24
CA ALA A 61 -8.18 -9.83 4.25
C ALA A 61 -8.41 -10.85 3.14
N LYS A 62 -9.68 -11.19 2.88
CA LYS A 62 -10.05 -12.07 1.76
C LYS A 62 -9.59 -11.45 0.44
N PRO A 63 -9.25 -12.24 -0.59
CA PRO A 63 -8.70 -11.71 -1.84
C PRO A 63 -9.55 -10.60 -2.48
N ARG A 64 -10.88 -10.75 -2.43
CA ARG A 64 -11.83 -9.74 -2.92
C ARG A 64 -11.78 -8.44 -2.12
N GLU A 65 -11.73 -8.52 -0.79
CA GLU A 65 -11.72 -7.35 0.10
C GLU A 65 -10.36 -6.64 0.03
N LYS A 66 -9.27 -7.41 0.05
CA LYS A 66 -7.90 -6.95 -0.21
C LYS A 66 -7.80 -6.19 -1.52
N PHE A 67 -8.42 -6.68 -2.60
CA PHE A 67 -8.39 -6.03 -3.90
C PHE A 67 -9.29 -4.79 -3.99
N LEU A 68 -10.54 -4.89 -3.54
CA LEU A 68 -11.54 -3.83 -3.73
C LEU A 68 -11.48 -2.71 -2.69
N ILE A 69 -10.94 -2.98 -1.50
CA ILE A 69 -10.91 -2.04 -0.38
C ILE A 69 -9.46 -1.82 0.06
N GLY A 70 -8.75 -2.90 0.38
CA GLY A 70 -7.41 -2.86 0.94
C GLY A 70 -6.41 -2.06 0.10
N TRP A 71 -6.14 -2.52 -1.12
CA TRP A 71 -5.20 -1.85 -2.02
C TRP A 71 -5.58 -0.40 -2.35
N PRO A 72 -6.84 -0.08 -2.72
CA PRO A 72 -7.26 1.31 -2.94
C PRO A 72 -7.02 2.21 -1.73
N VAL A 73 -7.34 1.75 -0.53
CA VAL A 73 -7.11 2.51 0.72
C VAL A 73 -5.62 2.72 0.95
N VAL A 74 -4.80 1.66 0.84
CA VAL A 74 -3.35 1.75 1.04
C VAL A 74 -2.69 2.70 0.02
N VAL A 75 -3.10 2.63 -1.25
CA VAL A 75 -2.63 3.54 -2.30
C VAL A 75 -3.07 4.98 -2.01
N ALA A 76 -4.31 5.19 -1.60
CA ALA A 76 -4.81 6.53 -1.29
C ALA A 76 -4.09 7.16 -0.09
N VAL A 77 -3.92 6.40 1.00
CA VAL A 77 -3.24 6.87 2.22
C VAL A 77 -1.76 7.14 1.94
N SER A 78 -1.04 6.20 1.32
CA SER A 78 0.38 6.40 1.01
C SER A 78 0.62 7.58 0.04
N SER A 79 -0.26 7.76 -0.94
CA SER A 79 -0.21 8.92 -1.85
C SER A 79 -0.49 10.23 -1.11
N ALA A 80 -1.50 10.26 -0.23
CA ALA A 80 -1.83 11.44 0.56
C ALA A 80 -0.69 11.84 1.51
N LEU A 81 -0.06 10.86 2.18
CA LEU A 81 1.10 11.09 3.04
C LEU A 81 2.30 11.63 2.25
N LEU A 82 2.60 11.04 1.09
CA LEU A 82 3.69 11.53 0.25
C LEU A 82 3.43 12.97 -0.23
N LEU A 83 2.21 13.27 -0.66
CA LEU A 83 1.83 14.62 -1.10
C LEU A 83 1.86 15.64 0.04
N ALA A 84 1.44 15.24 1.25
CA ALA A 84 1.54 16.08 2.43
C ALA A 84 3.00 16.42 2.74
N LEU A 85 3.88 15.42 2.73
CA LEU A 85 5.32 15.61 2.95
C LEU A 85 5.98 16.49 1.88
N LEU A 86 5.62 16.33 0.61
CA LEU A 86 6.19 17.14 -0.47
C LEU A 86 5.71 18.60 -0.46
N ARG A 87 4.65 18.92 0.28
CA ARG A 87 4.07 20.26 0.41
C ARG A 87 4.48 20.99 1.70
N LEU A 88 5.22 20.33 2.58
CA LEU A 88 5.76 20.83 3.85
C LEU A 88 7.18 21.36 3.65
#